data_AF-A0A6P5Y3S6-F1
#
_entry.id   AF-A0A6P5Y3S6-F1
#
_cell.length_a   1.000
_cell.length_b   1.000
_cell.length_c   1.000
_cell.angle_alpha   90.00
_cell.angle_beta   90.00
_cell.angle_gamma   90.00
#
_symmetry.space_group_name_H-M   'P 1'
#
loop_
_entity.id
_entity.type
_entity.pdbx_description
1 polymer ?
#
loop_
_entity_poly.entity_id
_entity_poly.type
_entity_poly.pdbx_seq_one_letter_code
_entity_poly.pdbx_strand_id
1 'polypeptide(L)'
;MHCFEALEWLHLKRARESFARSPLVKVDPQGRCGSVLVYDLQMIILKAVQAVSGFVGEDDAFGSGGAVSAYVESSYIINLRDLDMKHIKDFIFVHGYIKQVMVILHEWELTWAGRVSWKHHTCMISALSISTNLEAASPHMVSSCMF
;
A
#
# COMPACT_ATOMS: atom_id res chain seq x y z
N MET A 1 18.59 9.64 4.43
CA MET A 1 17.43 9.81 5.33
C MET A 1 16.73 8.47 5.48
N HIS A 2 17.02 7.74 6.56
CA HIS A 2 16.25 6.55 6.96
C HIS A 2 14.99 7.04 7.69
N CYS A 3 14.00 7.53 6.94
CA CYS A 3 12.82 8.20 7.50
C CYS A 3 12.01 7.32 8.47
N PHE A 4 12.23 6.00 8.47
CA PHE A 4 11.51 5.05 9.31
C PHE A 4 12.20 4.74 10.65
N GLU A 5 13.39 5.29 10.92
CA GLU A 5 14.17 5.00 12.13
C GLU A 5 14.08 6.09 13.21
N ALA A 6 13.38 7.20 12.94
CA ALA A 6 13.23 8.26 13.94
C ALA A 6 12.45 7.76 15.17
N LEU A 7 12.75 8.37 16.33
CA LEU A 7 12.25 7.93 17.65
C LEU A 7 10.72 7.86 17.70
N GLU A 8 10.07 8.76 16.97
CA GLU A 8 8.62 8.84 16.83
C GLU A 8 8.01 7.59 16.17
N TRP A 9 8.76 6.83 15.36
CA TRP A 9 8.29 5.62 14.66
C TRP A 9 8.59 4.31 15.41
N LEU A 10 9.28 4.36 16.56
CA LEU A 10 9.60 3.18 17.37
C LEU A 10 8.36 2.41 17.82
N HIS A 11 7.26 3.12 18.11
CA HIS A 11 6.00 2.49 18.52
C HIS A 11 5.45 1.55 17.43
N LEU A 12 5.74 1.82 16.15
CA LEU A 12 5.35 0.95 15.04
C LEU A 12 6.14 -0.37 15.00
N LYS A 13 7.38 -0.39 15.51
CA LYS A 13 8.20 -1.60 15.60
C LYS A 13 7.66 -2.59 16.64
N ARG A 14 6.82 -2.13 17.58
CA ARG A 14 6.23 -2.96 18.66
C ARG A 14 7.29 -3.78 19.40
N ALA A 15 8.41 -3.14 19.75
CA ALA A 15 9.57 -3.75 20.40
C ALA A 15 10.30 -4.86 19.62
N ARG A 16 10.01 -5.05 18.32
CA ARG A 16 10.84 -5.90 17.46
C ARG A 16 12.10 -5.16 17.03
N GLU A 17 13.24 -5.83 17.17
CA GLU A 17 14.54 -5.30 16.76
C GLU A 17 14.90 -5.65 15.32
N SER A 18 14.39 -6.78 14.82
CA SER A 18 14.65 -7.26 13.46
C SER A 18 13.37 -7.69 12.75
N PHE A 19 13.42 -7.57 11.42
CA PHE A 19 12.33 -7.89 10.51
C PHE A 19 12.90 -8.75 9.40
N ALA A 20 12.23 -9.86 9.09
CA ALA A 20 12.70 -10.80 8.07
C ALA A 20 12.60 -10.21 6.65
N ARG A 21 11.81 -9.16 6.46
CA ARG A 21 11.58 -8.52 5.17
C ARG A 21 11.84 -7.03 5.24
N SER A 22 12.47 -6.53 4.18
CA SER A 22 12.67 -5.11 3.95
C SER A 22 11.33 -4.42 3.64
N PRO A 23 11.25 -3.08 3.80
CA PRO A 23 10.08 -2.33 3.41
C PRO A 23 9.72 -2.56 1.95
N LEU A 24 8.42 -2.77 1.66
CA LEU A 24 7.92 -3.02 0.32
C LEU A 24 7.17 -1.79 -0.18
N VAL A 25 7.60 -1.23 -1.31
CA VAL A 25 7.05 0.00 -1.89
C VAL A 25 6.33 -0.33 -3.19
N LYS A 26 5.09 0.12 -3.35
CA LYS A 26 4.35 0.03 -4.63
C LYS A 26 3.55 1.30 -4.88
N VAL A 27 3.26 1.56 -6.15
CA VAL A 27 2.59 2.79 -6.60
C VAL A 27 1.34 2.43 -7.38
N ASP A 28 0.28 3.22 -7.21
CA ASP A 28 -0.93 3.13 -8.03
C ASP A 28 -0.57 3.38 -9.50
N PRO A 29 -1.03 2.55 -10.46
CA PRO A 29 -0.69 2.71 -11.87
C PRO A 29 -1.05 4.07 -12.47
N GLN A 30 -2.02 4.78 -11.89
CA GLN A 30 -2.42 6.12 -12.31
C GLN A 30 -1.64 7.24 -11.59
N GLY A 31 -0.66 6.90 -10.75
CA GLY A 31 0.18 7.86 -10.05
C GLY A 31 -0.55 8.66 -8.96
N ARG A 32 -1.70 8.20 -8.48
CA ARG A 32 -2.53 8.93 -7.50
C ARG A 32 -2.06 8.75 -6.06
N CYS A 33 -1.51 7.59 -5.74
CA CYS A 33 -0.89 7.33 -4.45
C CYS A 33 0.25 6.32 -4.54
N GLY A 34 1.15 6.38 -3.57
CA GLY A 34 2.13 5.35 -3.27
C GLY A 34 1.79 4.64 -1.97
N SER A 35 2.33 3.45 -1.77
CA SER A 35 2.19 2.73 -0.52
C SER A 35 3.49 2.04 -0.13
N VAL A 36 3.78 2.06 1.16
CA VAL A 36 4.96 1.45 1.77
C VAL A 36 4.52 0.55 2.91
N LEU A 37 4.77 -0.76 2.79
CA LEU A 37 4.61 -1.71 3.88
C LEU A 37 5.90 -1.74 4.70
N VAL A 38 5.80 -1.34 5.97
CA VAL A 38 6.88 -1.34 6.94
C VAL A 38 6.49 -2.27 8.10
N TYR A 39 7.49 -2.89 8.74
CA TYR A 39 7.29 -3.68 9.96
C TYR A 39 6.26 -4.83 9.84
N ASP A 40 6.17 -5.43 8.64
CA ASP A 40 5.23 -6.50 8.21
C ASP A 40 3.73 -6.18 8.28
N LEU A 41 3.31 -5.13 9.00
CA LEU A 41 1.89 -4.86 9.28
C LEU A 41 1.50 -3.38 9.16
N GLN A 42 2.45 -2.46 9.07
CA GLN A 42 2.18 -1.03 9.00
C GLN A 42 2.21 -0.59 7.54
N MET A 43 1.04 -0.27 7.01
CA MET A 43 0.88 0.17 5.63
C MET A 43 0.80 1.68 5.59
N ILE A 44 1.82 2.34 5.05
CA ILE A 44 1.85 3.78 4.88
C ILE A 44 1.32 4.10 3.49
N ILE A 45 0.34 4.98 3.39
CA ILE A 45 -0.21 5.49 2.12
C ILE A 45 0.30 6.91 1.92
N LEU A 46 0.93 7.16 0.78
CA LEU A 46 1.43 8.45 0.35
C LEU A 46 0.48 8.99 -0.72
N LYS A 47 -0.33 9.98 -0.39
CA LYS A 47 -1.21 10.64 -1.37
C LYS A 47 -0.34 11.53 -2.27
N ALA A 48 -0.42 11.32 -3.58
CA ALA A 48 0.30 12.13 -4.55
C ALA A 48 -0.64 13.21 -5.11
N VAL A 49 -0.14 14.43 -5.20
CA VAL A 49 -0.78 15.49 -5.98
C VAL A 49 0.08 15.76 -7.18
N GLN A 50 -0.58 15.75 -8.34
CA GLN A 50 0.04 16.01 -9.60
C GLN A 50 0.03 17.52 -9.84
N ALA A 51 1.19 18.15 -9.77
CA ALA A 51 1.34 19.54 -10.15
C ALA A 51 1.40 19.60 -11.68
N VAL A 52 0.30 20.01 -12.31
CA VAL A 52 0.37 20.47 -13.70
C VAL A 52 1.17 21.77 -13.66
N SER A 53 2.46 21.72 -14.02
CA SER A 53 3.21 22.93 -14.30
C SER A 53 2.54 23.61 -15.50
N GLY A 54 1.78 24.67 -15.25
CA GLY A 54 1.07 25.40 -16.29
C GLY A 54 2.05 25.85 -17.37
N PHE A 55 1.87 25.34 -18.58
CA PHE A 55 2.20 26.08 -19.78
C PHE A 55 0.88 26.33 -20.48
N VAL A 56 0.45 27.60 -20.45
CA VAL A 56 -0.59 28.11 -21.35
C VAL A 56 -0.06 27.92 -22.77
N GLY A 57 -0.87 27.27 -23.60
CA GLY A 57 -0.60 27.08 -25.02
C GLY A 57 -1.69 26.20 -25.61
N GLU A 58 -2.77 26.84 -26.03
CA GLU A 58 -3.64 26.27 -27.07
C GLU A 58 -2.75 25.94 -28.28
N ASP A 59 -2.67 24.66 -28.64
CA ASP A 59 -2.77 24.17 -30.02
C ASP A 59 -2.34 22.70 -30.12
N ASP A 60 -2.90 22.06 -31.14
CA ASP A 60 -3.02 20.63 -31.40
C ASP A 60 -1.76 19.75 -31.38
N ALA A 61 -2.05 18.44 -31.35
CA ALA A 61 -1.27 17.35 -31.96
C ALA A 61 -0.04 16.81 -31.23
N PHE A 62 -0.19 15.56 -30.76
CA PHE A 62 0.83 14.51 -30.68
C PHE A 62 2.20 14.85 -30.03
N GLY A 63 2.37 14.37 -28.80
CA GLY A 63 3.66 13.86 -28.34
C GLY A 63 4.65 14.91 -27.81
N SER A 64 4.49 15.30 -26.56
CA SER A 64 5.63 15.68 -25.72
C SER A 64 5.28 15.37 -24.26
N GLY A 65 5.95 14.37 -23.71
CA GLY A 65 5.83 13.97 -22.30
C GLY A 65 6.42 15.06 -21.41
N GLY A 66 5.63 16.10 -21.13
CA GLY A 66 5.95 17.04 -20.06
C GLY A 66 6.21 16.26 -18.78
N ALA A 67 7.33 16.51 -18.11
CA ALA A 67 7.67 15.85 -16.86
C ALA A 67 6.60 16.18 -15.82
N VAL A 68 5.67 15.24 -15.64
CA VAL A 68 4.59 15.37 -14.69
C VAL A 68 5.19 15.25 -13.29
N SER A 69 5.38 16.40 -12.65
CA SER A 69 5.91 16.45 -11.28
C SER A 69 4.79 16.08 -10.31
N ALA A 70 5.00 15.02 -9.55
CA ALA A 70 4.13 14.64 -8.45
C ALA A 70 4.87 14.82 -7.14
N TYR A 71 4.22 15.43 -6.16
CA TYR A 71 4.73 15.53 -4.79
C TYR A 71 3.76 14.86 -3.84
N VAL A 72 4.27 14.46 -2.67
CA VAL A 72 3.45 13.87 -1.62
C VAL A 72 2.71 14.98 -0.91
N GLU A 73 1.38 14.97 -0.99
CA GLU A 73 0.52 15.93 -0.30
C GLU A 73 0.36 15.56 1.18
N SER A 74 0.10 14.28 1.44
CA SER A 74 -0.12 13.77 2.78
C SER A 74 0.25 12.29 2.89
N SER A 75 0.56 11.86 4.11
CA SER A 75 0.85 10.46 4.43
C SER A 75 -0.03 9.95 5.55
N TYR A 76 -0.54 8.74 5.41
CA TYR A 76 -1.39 8.08 6.42
C TYR A 76 -0.85 6.71 6.76
N ILE A 77 -0.96 6.30 8.02
CA ILE A 77 -0.55 4.97 8.47
C ILE A 77 -1.81 4.15 8.71
N ILE A 78 -1.87 2.98 8.09
CA ILE A 78 -2.91 1.99 8.26
C ILE A 78 -2.27 0.78 8.94
N ASN A 79 -2.75 0.47 10.14
CA ASN A 79 -2.38 -0.76 10.83
C ASN A 79 -3.25 -1.91 10.30
N LEU A 80 -2.66 -2.79 9.50
CA LEU A 80 -3.36 -3.89 8.84
C LEU A 80 -3.96 -4.91 9.84
N ARG A 81 -3.48 -4.93 11.09
CA ARG A 81 -4.07 -5.75 12.16
C ARG A 81 -5.49 -5.33 12.48
N ASP A 82 -5.81 -4.04 12.34
CA ASP A 82 -7.14 -3.52 12.67
C ASP A 82 -8.17 -3.94 11.60
N LEU A 83 -7.68 -4.39 10.44
CA LEU A 83 -8.44 -5.03 9.36
C LEU A 83 -8.37 -6.57 9.43
N ASP A 84 -7.88 -7.12 10.54
CA ASP A 84 -7.69 -8.56 10.79
C ASP A 84 -6.79 -9.26 9.76
N MET A 85 -5.87 -8.51 9.15
CA MET A 85 -4.87 -9.07 8.22
C MET A 85 -3.58 -9.39 8.97
N LYS A 86 -3.06 -10.60 8.76
CA LYS A 86 -1.85 -11.09 9.41
C LYS A 86 -0.92 -11.68 8.36
N HIS A 87 0.38 -11.65 8.65
CA HIS A 87 1.37 -12.35 7.84
C HIS A 87 1.34 -11.98 6.35
N ILE A 88 1.28 -10.67 6.07
CA ILE A 88 1.26 -10.12 4.72
C ILE A 88 2.41 -10.69 3.90
N LYS A 89 2.16 -11.25 2.73
CA LYS A 89 3.18 -11.82 1.82
C LYS A 89 3.57 -10.81 0.76
N ASP A 90 2.58 -10.23 0.10
CA ASP A 90 2.75 -9.20 -0.92
C ASP A 90 1.46 -8.37 -1.05
N PHE A 91 1.51 -7.24 -1.74
CA PHE A 91 0.33 -6.46 -2.11
C PHE A 91 0.50 -5.88 -3.50
N ILE A 92 -0.54 -5.47 -4.23
CA ILE A 92 -0.42 -4.78 -5.51
C ILE A 92 -1.56 -3.79 -5.69
N PHE A 93 -1.33 -2.73 -6.47
CA PHE A 93 -2.42 -1.87 -6.93
C PHE A 93 -3.04 -2.44 -8.21
N VAL A 94 -4.37 -2.43 -8.28
CA VAL A 94 -5.11 -2.96 -9.43
C VAL A 94 -5.52 -1.82 -10.36
N HIS A 95 -5.38 -2.05 -11.66
CA HIS A 95 -5.77 -1.10 -12.70
C HIS A 95 -7.29 -1.09 -12.96
N GLY A 96 -7.80 -0.01 -13.54
CA GLY A 96 -9.18 0.06 -14.04
C GLY A 96 -10.24 0.43 -12.99
N TYR A 97 -9.84 0.71 -11.75
CA TYR A 97 -10.76 1.21 -10.72
C TYR A 97 -10.70 2.73 -10.60
N ILE A 98 -11.89 3.34 -10.50
CA ILE A 98 -12.05 4.79 -10.26
C ILE A 98 -11.46 5.16 -8.89
N LYS A 99 -11.57 4.28 -7.88
CA LYS A 99 -10.89 4.42 -6.59
C LYS A 99 -9.56 3.67 -6.60
N GLN A 100 -8.62 4.04 -5.73
CA GLN A 100 -7.38 3.28 -5.56
C GLN A 100 -7.71 1.97 -4.84
N VAL A 101 -7.56 0.86 -5.56
CA VAL A 101 -7.79 -0.49 -5.03
C VAL A 101 -6.46 -1.20 -4.93
N MET A 102 -6.14 -1.65 -3.72
CA MET A 102 -4.97 -2.44 -3.42
C MET A 102 -5.38 -3.83 -3.00
N VAL A 103 -4.78 -4.84 -3.61
CA VAL A 103 -5.00 -6.25 -3.28
C VAL A 103 -3.83 -6.74 -2.45
N ILE A 104 -4.12 -7.32 -1.30
CA ILE A 104 -3.13 -7.83 -0.36
C ILE A 104 -3.22 -9.35 -0.33
N LEU A 105 -2.09 -10.02 -0.58
CA LEU A 105 -1.90 -11.44 -0.29
C LEU A 105 -1.39 -11.58 1.14
N HIS A 106 -2.13 -12.28 1.97
CA HIS A 106 -1.79 -12.54 3.36
C HIS A 106 -2.14 -13.97 3.75
N GLU A 107 -1.74 -14.35 4.95
CA GLU A 107 -1.96 -15.72 5.43
C GLU A 107 -2.64 -15.65 6.79
N TRP A 108 -3.84 -16.23 6.89
CA TRP A 108 -4.64 -16.17 8.12
C TRP A 108 -3.95 -16.92 9.26
N GLU A 109 -3.38 -18.09 8.94
CA GLU A 109 -2.64 -18.93 9.85
C GLU A 109 -1.34 -19.37 9.17
N LEU A 110 -0.19 -18.92 9.68
CA LEU A 110 1.12 -19.29 9.13
C LEU A 110 1.30 -20.81 9.08
N THR A 111 1.57 -21.33 7.88
CA THR A 111 2.02 -22.70 7.64
C THR A 111 3.37 -22.71 6.92
N TRP A 112 3.92 -23.92 6.76
CA TRP A 112 5.15 -24.18 6.02
C TRP A 112 5.08 -25.58 5.40
N ALA A 113 5.99 -25.88 4.46
CA ALA A 113 5.91 -27.07 3.62
C ALA A 113 5.74 -28.40 4.38
N GLY A 114 6.38 -28.58 5.54
CA GLY A 114 6.26 -29.81 6.33
C GLY A 114 4.97 -29.94 7.13
N ARG A 115 4.13 -28.91 7.19
CA ARG A 115 2.78 -28.96 7.79
C ARG A 115 1.66 -29.02 6.75
N VAL A 116 1.96 -29.11 5.46
CA VAL A 116 0.95 -29.09 4.38
C VAL A 116 -0.11 -30.19 4.52
N SER A 117 0.28 -31.36 5.04
CA SER A 117 -0.63 -32.49 5.28
C SER A 117 -1.69 -32.20 6.35
N TRP A 118 -1.40 -31.30 7.30
CA TRP A 118 -2.31 -30.89 8.36
C TRP A 118 -3.01 -29.56 8.06
N LYS A 119 -2.26 -28.61 7.49
CA LYS A 119 -2.71 -27.24 7.23
C LYS A 119 -2.27 -26.80 5.84
N HIS A 120 -3.25 -26.69 4.97
CA HIS A 120 -3.14 -26.21 3.59
C HIS A 120 -4.19 -25.12 3.33
N HIS A 121 -4.06 -24.43 2.20
CA HIS A 121 -4.99 -23.38 1.74
C HIS A 121 -5.20 -22.27 2.79
N THR A 122 -4.11 -21.80 3.40
CA THR A 122 -4.12 -20.78 4.47
C THR A 122 -4.03 -19.35 3.93
N CYS A 123 -3.83 -19.20 2.62
CA CYS A 123 -3.64 -17.92 1.96
C CYS A 123 -4.99 -17.23 1.72
N MET A 124 -4.98 -15.92 1.90
CA MET A 124 -6.11 -15.04 1.72
C MET A 124 -5.70 -13.88 0.83
N ILE A 125 -6.56 -13.53 -0.11
CA ILE A 125 -6.43 -12.31 -0.91
C ILE A 125 -7.53 -11.37 -0.48
N SER A 126 -7.16 -10.18 -0.03
CA SER A 126 -8.11 -9.15 0.40
C SER A 126 -7.92 -7.88 -0.41
N ALA A 127 -8.99 -7.40 -1.03
CA ALA A 127 -9.03 -6.15 -1.78
C ALA A 127 -9.46 -5.00 -0.86
N LEU A 128 -8.64 -3.96 -0.79
CA LEU A 128 -8.87 -2.74 -0.02
C LEU A 128 -9.06 -1.56 -0.97
N SER A 129 -10.19 -0.85 -0.82
CA SER A 129 -10.39 0.45 -1.43
C SER A 129 -9.92 1.53 -0.47
N ILE A 130 -9.03 2.39 -0.94
CA ILE A 130 -8.50 3.50 -0.15
C ILE A 130 -9.19 4.77 -0.61
N SER A 131 -9.80 5.51 0.32
CA SER A 131 -10.34 6.85 0.05
C SER A 131 -9.40 7.91 0.63
N THR A 132 -8.76 8.69 -0.23
CA THR A 132 -7.83 9.77 0.14
C THR A 132 -8.49 11.15 0.27
N ASN A 133 -9.84 11.20 0.30
CA ASN A 133 -10.63 12.44 0.33
C ASN A 133 -10.90 12.98 1.74
N LEU A 134 -10.66 12.17 2.77
CA LEU A 134 -10.85 12.55 4.16
C LEU A 134 -9.48 12.83 4.79
N GLU A 135 -9.47 13.69 5.80
CA GLU A 135 -8.30 14.03 6.64
C GLU A 135 -7.60 12.79 7.23
N ALA A 136 -8.23 11.61 7.16
CA ALA A 136 -7.64 10.31 7.35
C ALA A 136 -7.98 9.36 6.19
N ALA A 137 -6.99 8.61 5.68
CA ALA A 137 -7.25 7.50 4.76
C ALA A 137 -8.01 6.39 5.49
N SER A 138 -9.27 6.18 5.12
CA SER A 138 -10.07 5.06 5.60
C SER A 138 -10.00 3.93 4.57
N PRO A 139 -9.36 2.79 4.89
CA PRO A 139 -9.41 1.60 4.06
C PRO A 139 -10.72 0.86 4.29
N HIS A 140 -11.40 0.52 3.20
CA HIS A 140 -12.61 -0.28 3.21
C HIS A 140 -12.33 -1.61 2.52
N MET A 141 -12.59 -2.73 3.19
CA MET A 141 -12.45 -4.04 2.56
C MET A 141 -13.59 -4.23 1.55
N VAL A 142 -13.22 -4.41 0.29
CA VAL A 142 -14.15 -4.57 -0.84
C VAL A 142 -14.51 -6.04 -1.02
N SER A 143 -13.52 -6.93 -0.88
CA SER A 143 -13.68 -8.36 -1.04
C SER A 143 -12.54 -9.11 -0.37
N SER A 144 -12.78 -10.34 0.07
CA SER A 144 -11.74 -11.25 0.54
C SER A 144 -12.07 -12.67 0.10
N CYS A 145 -11.06 -13.37 -0.43
CA CYS A 145 -11.18 -14.76 -0.88
C CYS A 145 -10.05 -15.61 -0.28
N MET A 146 -10.37 -16.84 0.09
CA MET A 146 -9.44 -17.84 0.61
C MET A 146 -9.06 -18.80 -0.51
N PHE A 147 -7.79 -19.22 -0.57
CA PHE A 147 -7.25 -20.15 -1.57
C PHE A 147 -6.39 -21.23 -0.92
#